data_AF-A0A8H8C0I9-F1
#
_entry.id   AF-A0A8H8C0I9-F1
#
_cell.length_a   1.000
_cell.length_b   1.000
_cell.length_c   1.000
_cell.angle_alpha   90.00
_cell.angle_beta   90.00
_cell.angle_gamma   90.00
#
_symmetry.space_group_name_H-M   'P 1'
#
loop_
_entity.id
_entity.type
_entity.pdbx_description
1 polymer ?
#
loop_
_entity_poly.entity_id
_entity_poly.type
_entity_poly.pdbx_seq_one_letter_code
_entity_poly.pdbx_strand_id
1 'polypeptide(L)'
;MKAPWWATIYVIVPIFSGFVWLGMLLGMLLWWSVKENSVHLAGMSETQDIAYISDIGAHQLQPLFIAMGTVTVVGFTTVFVTERWLRHRGTIAPNTSRFQKVLSALAIIFAVIGMIGLIILTCRNNIDYSTTHDVCLVVFIAGYILSAIFVCWEYQRLGIHYRQHRILRMSFWIKLTFIFVELGLAIAFGVLGHQKRYNPAAVCEWVISLIYTFYVWSYAIDFIPAIRTKHYASKETEIGMAEGMEAESRMRGYPGGVAQEQAAYGSTGATRGQESRNF
;
A
#
# COMPACT_ATOMS: atom_id res chain seq x y z
N MET A 1 6.42 10.12 -23.37
CA MET A 1 5.41 9.10 -23.68
C MET A 1 4.53 8.87 -22.46
N LYS A 2 3.19 8.85 -22.61
CA LYS A 2 2.25 8.63 -21.50
C LYS A 2 2.46 7.24 -20.90
N ALA A 3 2.40 7.13 -19.58
CA ALA A 3 2.44 5.85 -18.89
C ALA A 3 1.28 4.96 -19.35
N PRO A 4 1.46 3.63 -19.38
CA PRO A 4 0.36 2.73 -19.71
C PRO A 4 -0.79 2.92 -18.72
N TRP A 5 -2.01 3.12 -19.24
CA TRP A 5 -3.21 3.42 -18.44
C TRP A 5 -3.46 2.39 -17.33
N TRP A 6 -3.14 1.12 -17.57
CA TRP A 6 -3.26 0.04 -16.59
C TRP A 6 -2.34 0.21 -15.36
N ALA A 7 -1.15 0.80 -15.52
CA ALA A 7 -0.23 1.01 -14.40
C ALA A 7 -0.68 2.17 -13.51
N THR A 8 -1.35 3.17 -14.10
CA THR A 8 -1.95 4.29 -13.35
C THR A 8 -3.07 3.83 -12.43
N ILE A 9 -3.86 2.83 -12.85
CA ILE A 9 -4.94 2.26 -12.02
C ILE A 9 -4.38 1.76 -10.68
N TYR A 10 -3.23 1.08 -10.68
CA TYR A 10 -2.62 0.55 -9.46
C TYR A 10 -2.16 1.62 -8.47
N VAL A 11 -1.74 2.80 -8.95
CA VAL A 11 -1.45 3.96 -8.09
C VAL A 11 -2.74 4.57 -7.53
N ILE A 12 -3.83 4.57 -8.31
CA ILE A 12 -5.11 5.18 -7.91
C ILE A 12 -5.81 4.36 -6.82
N VAL A 13 -5.71 3.03 -6.84
CA VAL A 13 -6.39 2.15 -5.85
C VAL A 13 -6.13 2.55 -4.39
N PRO A 14 -4.88 2.66 -3.88
CA PRO A 14 -4.63 3.10 -2.51
C PRO A 14 -5.09 4.54 -2.26
N ILE A 15 -5.00 5.42 -3.25
CA ILE A 15 -5.45 6.82 -3.14
C ILE A 15 -6.96 6.87 -2.92
N PHE A 16 -7.72 6.16 -3.76
CA PHE A 16 -9.17 6.03 -3.66
C PHE A 16 -9.58 5.42 -2.32
N SER A 17 -8.96 4.31 -1.92
CA SER A 17 -9.23 3.66 -0.63
C SER A 17 -9.04 4.62 0.55
N GLY A 18 -7.92 5.37 0.58
CA GLY A 18 -7.70 6.38 1.62
C GLY A 18 -8.71 7.54 1.59
N PHE A 19 -9.18 7.97 0.42
CA PHE A 19 -10.26 8.98 0.35
C PHE A 19 -11.60 8.46 0.85
N VAL A 20 -11.95 7.20 0.57
CA VAL A 20 -13.17 6.58 1.10
C VAL A 20 -13.10 6.51 2.63
N TRP A 21 -11.95 6.07 3.18
CA TRP A 21 -11.73 6.04 4.62
C TRP A 21 -11.82 7.44 5.26
N LEU A 22 -11.10 8.41 4.70
CA LEU A 22 -11.11 9.79 5.20
C LEU A 22 -12.50 10.41 5.11
N GLY A 23 -13.21 10.21 3.99
CA GLY A 23 -14.58 10.69 3.81
C GLY A 23 -15.53 10.09 4.84
N MET A 24 -15.36 8.81 5.17
CA MET A 24 -16.10 8.14 6.24
C MET A 24 -15.82 8.76 7.62
N LEU A 25 -14.55 8.94 7.99
CA LEU A 25 -14.17 9.57 9.26
C LEU A 25 -14.71 10.98 9.39
N LEU A 26 -14.52 11.81 8.35
CA LEU A 26 -15.02 13.18 8.34
C LEU A 26 -16.55 13.22 8.36
N GLY A 27 -17.22 12.30 7.65
CA GLY A 27 -18.68 12.18 7.68
C GLY A 27 -19.20 11.85 9.09
N MET A 28 -18.57 10.90 9.78
CA MET A 28 -18.90 10.56 11.16
C MET A 28 -18.61 11.71 12.13
N LEU A 29 -17.45 12.37 11.99
CA LEU A 29 -17.07 13.49 12.84
C LEU A 29 -18.02 14.69 12.70
N LEU A 30 -18.33 15.07 11.45
CA LEU A 30 -19.23 16.19 11.17
C LEU A 30 -20.66 15.88 11.59
N TRP A 31 -21.13 14.65 11.43
CA TRP A 31 -22.44 14.26 11.93
C TRP A 31 -22.52 14.40 13.45
N TRP A 32 -21.55 13.88 14.19
CA TRP A 32 -21.57 13.99 15.65
C TRP A 32 -21.37 15.42 16.14
N SER A 33 -20.36 16.13 15.61
CA SER A 33 -20.00 17.46 16.11
C SER A 33 -20.94 18.58 15.63
N VAL A 34 -21.38 18.54 14.36
CA VAL A 34 -22.16 19.64 13.77
C VAL A 34 -23.65 19.35 13.79
N LYS A 35 -24.08 18.16 13.36
CA LYS A 35 -25.51 17.84 13.28
C LYS A 35 -26.08 17.53 14.67
N GLU A 36 -25.36 16.72 15.44
CA GLU A 36 -25.81 16.26 16.75
C GLU A 36 -25.27 17.14 17.91
N ASN A 37 -24.55 18.23 17.60
CA ASN A 37 -23.98 19.18 18.57
C ASN A 37 -23.17 18.51 19.69
N SER A 38 -22.39 17.47 19.36
CA SER A 38 -21.56 16.70 20.30
C SER A 38 -22.36 16.11 21.46
N VAL A 39 -23.58 15.61 21.19
CA VAL A 39 -24.40 14.93 22.19
C VAL A 39 -23.66 13.73 22.80
N HIS A 40 -23.98 13.45 24.06
CA HIS A 40 -23.60 12.21 24.73
C HIS A 40 -24.33 11.01 24.10
N LEU A 41 -23.58 10.15 23.42
CA LEU A 41 -24.14 9.01 22.70
C LEU A 41 -24.34 7.80 23.63
N ALA A 42 -25.31 6.94 23.30
CA ALA A 42 -25.42 5.65 23.98
C ALA A 42 -24.19 4.79 23.66
N GLY A 43 -23.53 4.26 24.69
CA GLY A 43 -22.21 3.62 24.62
C GLY A 43 -21.11 4.43 25.31
N MET A 44 -21.27 5.75 25.44
CA MET A 44 -20.31 6.62 26.12
C MET A 44 -20.46 6.54 27.65
N SER A 45 -19.34 6.51 28.38
CA SER A 45 -19.33 6.59 29.84
C SER A 45 -19.81 7.97 30.32
N GLU A 46 -20.45 8.07 31.50
CA GLU A 46 -20.95 9.34 32.07
C GLU A 46 -19.89 10.47 32.16
N THR A 47 -18.60 10.11 32.18
CA THR A 47 -17.47 11.06 32.28
C THR A 47 -16.76 11.33 30.95
N GLN A 48 -17.30 10.80 29.85
CA GLN A 48 -16.73 10.90 28.51
C GLN A 48 -17.42 12.04 27.75
N ASP A 49 -16.62 12.98 27.24
CA ASP A 49 -17.08 14.14 26.45
C ASP A 49 -16.77 13.96 24.96
N ILE A 50 -15.83 13.07 24.62
CA ILE A 50 -15.38 12.83 23.25
C ILE A 50 -15.85 11.43 22.83
N ALA A 51 -16.72 11.36 21.83
CA ALA A 51 -17.20 10.09 21.30
C ALA A 51 -16.09 9.33 20.56
N TYR A 52 -16.03 8.01 20.79
CA TYR A 52 -15.24 7.11 19.94
C TYR A 52 -15.83 7.07 18.52
N ILE A 53 -15.00 6.77 17.52
CA ILE A 53 -15.46 6.51 16.15
C ILE A 53 -16.44 5.32 16.17
N SER A 54 -16.12 4.29 16.95
CA SER A 54 -16.96 3.11 17.12
C SER A 54 -18.33 3.44 17.73
N ASP A 55 -18.40 4.40 18.67
CA ASP A 55 -19.67 4.85 19.26
C ASP A 55 -20.54 5.50 18.19
N ILE A 56 -19.99 6.44 17.41
CA ILE A 56 -20.72 7.11 16.32
C ILE A 56 -21.15 6.09 15.24
N GLY A 57 -20.24 5.18 14.90
CA GLY A 57 -20.47 4.11 13.94
C GLY A 57 -21.46 3.04 14.40
N ALA A 58 -21.86 3.02 15.66
CA ALA A 58 -22.88 2.10 16.19
C ALA A 58 -24.31 2.64 16.08
N HIS A 59 -24.49 3.93 15.77
CA HIS A 59 -25.79 4.59 15.65
C HIS A 59 -26.31 4.63 14.19
N GLN A 60 -27.01 5.70 13.82
CA GLN A 60 -27.58 5.90 12.48
C GLN A 60 -26.56 5.81 11.33
N LEU A 61 -25.26 5.98 11.64
CA LEU A 61 -24.17 5.91 10.67
C LEU A 61 -23.55 4.51 10.53
N GLN A 62 -24.09 3.48 11.19
CA GLN A 62 -23.59 2.11 11.01
C GLN A 62 -23.57 1.65 9.53
N PRO A 63 -24.60 1.92 8.70
CA PRO A 63 -24.53 1.59 7.27
C PRO A 63 -23.39 2.30 6.53
N LEU A 64 -23.09 3.54 6.92
CA LEU A 64 -21.96 4.32 6.38
C LEU A 64 -20.63 3.65 6.76
N PHE A 65 -20.49 3.25 8.03
CA PHE A 65 -19.29 2.63 8.57
C PHE A 65 -19.03 1.27 7.90
N ILE A 66 -20.08 0.45 7.73
CA ILE A 66 -19.99 -0.84 7.02
C ILE A 66 -19.60 -0.63 5.56
N ALA A 67 -20.33 0.22 4.82
CA ALA A 67 -20.13 0.38 3.39
C ALA A 67 -18.74 0.95 3.06
N MET A 68 -18.38 2.08 3.67
CA MET A 68 -17.11 2.75 3.39
C MET A 68 -15.91 2.04 4.04
N GLY A 69 -16.09 1.45 5.22
CA GLY A 69 -15.08 0.61 5.86
C GLY A 69 -14.74 -0.59 4.98
N THR A 70 -15.74 -1.33 4.49
CA THR A 70 -15.56 -2.47 3.58
C THR A 70 -14.85 -2.07 2.29
N VAL A 71 -15.30 -1.01 1.62
CA VAL A 71 -14.66 -0.53 0.38
C VAL A 71 -13.20 -0.16 0.62
N THR A 72 -12.90 0.49 1.76
CA THR A 72 -11.53 0.84 2.14
C THR A 72 -10.66 -0.41 2.25
N VAL A 73 -11.04 -1.39 3.09
CA VAL A 73 -10.17 -2.54 3.37
C VAL A 73 -10.09 -3.54 2.23
N VAL A 74 -11.13 -3.67 1.41
CA VAL A 74 -11.05 -4.47 0.18
C VAL A 74 -10.11 -3.80 -0.82
N GLY A 75 -10.23 -2.48 -1.02
CA GLY A 75 -9.35 -1.71 -1.87
C GLY A 75 -7.89 -1.76 -1.40
N PHE A 76 -7.67 -1.60 -0.09
CA PHE A 76 -6.34 -1.66 0.48
C PHE A 76 -5.75 -3.07 0.46
N THR A 77 -6.51 -4.11 0.74
CA THR A 77 -6.03 -5.50 0.64
C THR A 77 -5.62 -5.86 -0.79
N THR A 78 -6.32 -5.32 -1.79
CA THR A 78 -5.99 -5.52 -3.21
C THR A 78 -4.62 -4.96 -3.57
N VAL A 79 -4.11 -3.94 -2.85
CA VAL A 79 -2.74 -3.42 -3.03
C VAL A 79 -1.70 -4.51 -2.85
N PHE A 80 -1.78 -5.30 -1.78
CA PHE A 80 -0.82 -6.37 -1.48
C PHE A 80 -0.83 -7.48 -2.54
N VAL A 81 -2.03 -7.86 -3.00
CA VAL A 81 -2.21 -8.85 -4.06
C VAL A 81 -1.63 -8.34 -5.38
N THR A 82 -1.90 -7.07 -5.71
CA THR A 82 -1.41 -6.41 -6.91
C THR A 82 0.11 -6.28 -6.89
N GLU A 83 0.69 -5.88 -5.77
CA GLU A 83 2.14 -5.77 -5.61
C GLU A 83 2.81 -7.12 -5.88
N ARG A 84 2.31 -8.20 -5.27
CA ARG A 84 2.79 -9.56 -5.52
C ARG A 84 2.69 -9.96 -6.98
N TRP A 85 1.57 -9.64 -7.63
CA TRP A 85 1.33 -9.95 -9.04
C TRP A 85 2.27 -9.17 -9.97
N LEU A 86 2.47 -7.87 -9.74
CA LEU A 86 3.38 -7.03 -10.52
C LEU A 86 4.83 -7.44 -10.37
N ARG A 87 5.24 -7.85 -9.17
CA ARG A 87 6.56 -8.46 -8.92
C ARG A 87 6.72 -9.79 -9.64
N HIS A 88 5.66 -10.59 -9.71
CA HIS A 88 5.70 -11.87 -10.43
C HIS A 88 5.82 -11.68 -11.95
N ARG A 89 5.17 -10.65 -12.51
CA ARG A 89 5.29 -10.26 -13.92
C ARG A 89 6.60 -9.54 -14.29
N GLY A 90 7.47 -9.24 -13.32
CA GLY A 90 8.70 -8.48 -13.54
C GLY A 90 8.46 -7.00 -13.90
N THR A 91 7.25 -6.48 -13.67
CA THR A 91 6.94 -5.05 -13.89
C THR A 91 7.55 -4.16 -12.80
N ILE A 92 7.72 -4.71 -11.60
CA ILE A 92 8.41 -4.11 -10.45
C ILE A 92 9.52 -5.08 -10.03
N ALA A 93 10.54 -4.60 -9.30
CA ALA A 93 11.69 -5.37 -8.83
C ALA A 93 11.32 -6.81 -8.41
N PRO A 94 11.74 -7.83 -9.18
CA PRO A 94 11.28 -9.20 -9.00
C PRO A 94 11.88 -9.81 -7.73
N ASN A 95 11.12 -10.74 -7.13
CA ASN A 95 11.59 -11.52 -6.00
C ASN A 95 12.72 -12.46 -6.44
N THR A 96 13.91 -12.26 -5.89
CA THR A 96 15.11 -13.08 -6.16
C THR A 96 15.17 -14.34 -5.31
N SER A 97 14.48 -14.38 -4.17
CA SER A 97 14.54 -15.50 -3.21
C SER A 97 13.17 -16.10 -2.90
N ARG A 98 13.14 -17.43 -2.65
CA ARG A 98 11.96 -18.16 -2.14
C ARG A 98 11.44 -17.54 -0.83
N PHE A 99 12.34 -17.05 0.02
CA PHE A 99 11.96 -16.42 1.28
C PHE A 99 11.16 -15.13 1.09
N GLN A 100 11.51 -14.30 0.11
CA GLN A 100 10.75 -13.07 -0.19
C GLN A 100 9.33 -13.41 -0.66
N LYS A 101 9.16 -14.50 -1.42
CA LYS A 101 7.83 -14.98 -1.83
C LYS A 101 6.99 -15.42 -0.63
N VAL A 102 7.61 -16.04 0.39
CA VAL A 102 6.93 -16.41 1.64
C VAL A 102 6.52 -15.16 2.44
N LEU A 103 7.43 -14.19 2.60
CA LEU A 103 7.10 -12.92 3.27
C LEU A 103 5.93 -12.19 2.60
N SER A 104 5.95 -12.11 1.27
CA SER A 104 4.87 -11.49 0.50
C SER A 104 3.53 -12.26 0.66
N ALA A 105 3.57 -13.59 0.72
CA ALA A 105 2.37 -14.39 0.98
C ALA A 105 1.83 -14.19 2.41
N LEU A 106 2.71 -14.15 3.42
CA LEU A 106 2.33 -13.85 4.79
C LEU A 106 1.72 -12.45 4.90
N ALA A 107 2.32 -11.44 4.26
CA ALA A 107 1.78 -10.09 4.21
C ALA A 107 0.33 -10.06 3.69
N ILE A 108 0.04 -10.79 2.61
CA ILE A 108 -1.32 -10.91 2.06
C ILE A 108 -2.26 -11.60 3.06
N ILE A 109 -1.84 -12.72 3.66
CA ILE A 109 -2.67 -13.46 4.64
C ILE A 109 -3.05 -12.57 5.82
N PHE A 110 -2.09 -11.87 6.41
CA PHE A 110 -2.35 -10.98 7.55
C PHE A 110 -3.19 -9.76 7.16
N ALA A 111 -3.02 -9.21 5.94
CA ALA A 111 -3.89 -8.16 5.42
C ALA A 111 -5.34 -8.64 5.25
N VAL A 112 -5.55 -9.87 4.76
CA VAL A 112 -6.89 -10.49 4.65
C VAL A 112 -7.50 -10.71 6.03
N ILE A 113 -6.73 -11.17 7.02
CA ILE A 113 -7.21 -11.30 8.40
C ILE A 113 -7.63 -9.95 8.96
N GLY A 114 -6.81 -8.91 8.76
CA GLY A 114 -7.13 -7.54 9.18
C GLY A 114 -8.39 -6.99 8.49
N MET A 115 -8.54 -7.23 7.20
CA MET A 115 -9.74 -6.88 6.41
C MET A 115 -11.01 -7.55 6.96
N ILE A 116 -10.95 -8.86 7.22
CA ILE A 116 -12.07 -9.61 7.80
C ILE A 116 -12.40 -9.05 9.19
N GLY A 117 -11.37 -8.74 10.00
CA GLY A 117 -11.54 -8.08 11.31
C GLY A 117 -12.32 -6.77 11.21
N LEU A 118 -11.94 -5.87 10.28
CA LEU A 118 -12.67 -4.61 10.09
C LEU A 118 -14.11 -4.83 9.60
N ILE A 119 -14.33 -5.73 8.64
CA ILE A 119 -15.69 -5.97 8.14
C ILE A 119 -16.59 -6.49 9.27
N ILE A 120 -16.10 -7.43 10.08
CA ILE A 120 -16.87 -7.96 11.21
C ILE A 120 -17.10 -6.88 12.27
N LEU A 121 -16.12 -6.05 12.62
CA LEU A 121 -16.32 -4.99 13.64
C LEU A 121 -17.31 -3.92 13.20
N THR A 122 -17.35 -3.57 11.91
CA THR A 122 -18.37 -2.62 11.41
C THR A 122 -19.79 -3.21 11.48
N CYS A 123 -19.94 -4.53 11.29
CA CYS A 123 -21.22 -5.23 11.40
C CYS A 123 -21.65 -5.47 12.85
N ARG A 124 -20.70 -5.82 13.73
CA ARG A 124 -20.93 -6.08 15.16
C ARG A 124 -20.66 -4.80 15.95
N ASN A 125 -21.70 -3.96 16.07
CA ASN A 125 -21.62 -2.66 16.72
C ASN A 125 -21.11 -2.74 18.18
N ASN A 126 -20.62 -1.60 18.68
CA ASN A 126 -20.08 -1.50 20.03
C ASN A 126 -21.16 -1.54 21.13
N ILE A 127 -22.43 -1.33 20.78
CA ILE A 127 -23.54 -1.27 21.75
C ILE A 127 -24.01 -2.68 22.13
N ASP A 128 -24.33 -3.52 21.14
CA ASP A 128 -24.90 -4.85 21.38
C ASP A 128 -23.82 -5.93 21.53
N TYR A 129 -22.63 -5.70 20.97
CA TYR A 129 -21.56 -6.70 20.88
C TYR A 129 -20.16 -6.16 21.22
N SER A 130 -20.02 -5.33 22.26
CA SER A 130 -18.76 -4.67 22.67
C SER A 130 -17.53 -5.59 22.71
N THR A 131 -17.60 -6.74 23.38
CA THR A 131 -16.47 -7.69 23.44
C THR A 131 -16.06 -8.21 22.05
N THR A 132 -17.03 -8.45 21.16
CA THR A 132 -16.74 -8.93 19.79
C THR A 132 -16.13 -7.81 18.96
N HIS A 133 -16.66 -6.60 19.11
CA HIS A 133 -16.14 -5.40 18.47
C HIS A 133 -14.67 -5.15 18.84
N ASP A 134 -14.34 -5.18 20.13
CA ASP A 134 -12.98 -4.93 20.64
C ASP A 134 -11.98 -6.00 20.18
N VAL A 135 -12.38 -7.28 20.21
CA VAL A 135 -11.53 -8.36 19.68
C VAL A 135 -11.29 -8.17 18.19
N CYS A 136 -12.31 -7.82 17.42
CA CYS A 136 -12.16 -7.58 15.98
C CYS A 136 -11.33 -6.33 15.67
N LEU A 137 -11.39 -5.29 16.52
CA LEU A 137 -10.52 -4.11 16.44
C LEU A 137 -9.04 -4.50 16.63
N VAL A 138 -8.73 -5.35 17.63
CA VAL A 138 -7.38 -5.87 17.83
C VAL A 138 -6.92 -6.70 16.63
N VAL A 139 -7.79 -7.57 16.10
CA VAL A 139 -7.49 -8.38 14.90
C VAL A 139 -7.22 -7.51 13.68
N PHE A 140 -8.02 -6.46 13.47
CA PHE A 140 -7.83 -5.48 12.41
C PHE A 140 -6.46 -4.79 12.50
N ILE A 141 -6.15 -4.19 13.65
CA ILE A 141 -4.90 -3.45 13.88
C ILE A 141 -3.69 -4.40 13.76
N ALA A 142 -3.71 -5.52 14.47
CA ALA A 142 -2.61 -6.48 14.47
C ALA A 142 -2.39 -7.09 13.08
N GLY A 143 -3.46 -7.41 12.35
CA GLY A 143 -3.38 -7.94 10.99
C GLY A 143 -2.65 -7.00 10.03
N TYR A 144 -3.03 -5.71 10.01
CA TYR A 144 -2.37 -4.74 9.14
C TYR A 144 -0.95 -4.38 9.58
N ILE A 145 -0.66 -4.30 10.89
CA ILE A 145 0.71 -4.08 11.39
C ILE A 145 1.62 -5.25 11.02
N LEU A 146 1.18 -6.50 11.27
CA LEU A 146 1.96 -7.69 10.91
C LEU A 146 2.19 -7.77 9.40
N SER A 147 1.17 -7.46 8.60
CA SER A 147 1.30 -7.35 7.15
C SER A 147 2.38 -6.33 6.75
N ALA A 148 2.35 -5.14 7.35
CA ALA A 148 3.32 -4.07 7.11
C ALA A 148 4.75 -4.49 7.48
N ILE A 149 4.92 -5.21 8.59
CA ILE A 149 6.22 -5.74 9.03
C ILE A 149 6.76 -6.72 7.99
N PHE A 150 5.94 -7.65 7.49
CA PHE A 150 6.38 -8.59 6.45
C PHE A 150 6.75 -7.91 5.13
N VAL A 151 5.98 -6.89 4.72
CA VAL A 151 6.30 -6.06 3.55
C VAL A 151 7.62 -5.31 3.76
N CYS A 152 7.83 -4.69 4.92
CA CYS A 152 9.08 -4.00 5.24
C CYS A 152 10.27 -4.96 5.27
N TRP A 153 10.09 -6.17 5.80
CA TRP A 153 11.13 -7.19 5.81
C TRP A 153 11.46 -7.69 4.41
N GLU A 154 10.45 -7.85 3.55
CA GLU A 154 10.64 -8.14 2.12
C GLU A 154 11.47 -7.02 1.47
N TYR A 155 11.09 -5.76 1.67
CA TYR A 155 11.80 -4.59 1.14
C TYR A 155 13.23 -4.47 1.64
N GLN A 156 13.50 -4.70 2.92
CA GLN A 156 14.85 -4.68 3.47
C GLN A 156 15.74 -5.69 2.74
N ARG A 157 15.23 -6.90 2.50
CA ARG A 157 15.98 -7.95 1.81
C ARG A 157 16.16 -7.67 0.32
N LEU A 158 15.17 -7.07 -0.36
CA LEU A 158 15.32 -6.61 -1.75
C LEU A 158 16.30 -5.43 -1.86
N GLY A 159 16.29 -4.52 -0.89
CA GLY A 159 17.12 -3.31 -0.87
C GLY A 159 18.61 -3.60 -0.79
N ILE A 160 19.01 -4.75 -0.23
CA ILE A 160 20.39 -5.24 -0.24
C ILE A 160 20.87 -5.53 -1.67
N HIS A 161 19.99 -6.06 -2.53
CA HIS A 161 20.33 -6.44 -3.90
C HIS A 161 20.14 -5.28 -4.90
N TYR A 162 19.12 -4.45 -4.69
CA TYR A 162 18.73 -3.36 -5.60
C TYR A 162 19.07 -1.98 -5.02
N ARG A 163 20.32 -1.82 -4.56
CA ARG A 163 20.81 -0.63 -3.81
C ARG A 163 20.71 0.70 -4.60
N GLN A 164 20.44 0.66 -5.89
CA GLN A 164 20.29 1.84 -6.75
C GLN A 164 18.88 2.47 -6.74
N HIS A 165 17.83 1.78 -6.26
CA HIS A 165 16.47 2.34 -6.30
C HIS A 165 16.12 3.17 -5.05
N ARG A 166 16.32 4.50 -5.14
CA ARG A 166 15.98 5.46 -4.07
C ARG A 166 14.49 5.43 -3.67
N ILE A 167 13.59 5.15 -4.61
CA ILE A 167 12.14 5.12 -4.38
C ILE A 167 11.76 3.98 -3.42
N LEU A 168 12.36 2.79 -3.57
CA LEU A 168 12.09 1.65 -2.69
C LEU A 168 12.54 1.94 -1.24
N ARG A 169 13.69 2.59 -1.06
CA ARG A 169 14.16 2.99 0.27
C ARG A 169 13.25 4.03 0.93
N MET A 170 12.81 5.02 0.16
CA MET A 170 11.90 6.06 0.67
C MET A 170 10.59 5.43 1.16
N SER A 171 10.00 4.55 0.35
CA SER A 171 8.79 3.82 0.74
C SER A 171 8.99 2.96 2.00
N PHE A 172 10.10 2.23 2.09
CA PHE A 172 10.45 1.45 3.28
C PHE A 172 10.49 2.31 4.54
N TRP A 173 11.21 3.44 4.53
CA TRP A 173 11.33 4.31 5.71
C TRP A 173 10.00 4.97 6.08
N ILE A 174 9.18 5.35 5.11
CA ILE A 174 7.84 5.89 5.35
C ILE A 174 6.98 4.84 6.07
N LYS A 175 6.90 3.62 5.54
CA LYS A 175 6.12 2.53 6.14
C LYS A 175 6.64 2.12 7.51
N LEU A 176 7.96 2.06 7.68
CA LEU A 176 8.56 1.76 8.97
C LEU A 176 8.20 2.83 10.02
N THR A 177 8.17 4.10 9.63
CA THR A 177 7.73 5.19 10.50
C THR A 177 6.26 5.01 10.90
N PHE A 178 5.38 4.69 9.95
CA PHE A 178 3.98 4.40 10.25
C PHE A 178 3.83 3.23 11.22
N ILE A 179 4.55 2.12 11.03
CA ILE A 179 4.51 0.97 11.94
C ILE A 179 4.84 1.40 13.38
N PHE A 180 5.92 2.17 13.59
CA PHE A 180 6.29 2.61 14.94
C PHE A 180 5.28 3.58 15.54
N VAL A 181 4.77 4.53 14.75
CA VAL A 181 3.79 5.52 15.20
C VAL A 181 2.45 4.85 15.53
N GLU A 182 1.93 4.01 14.63
CA GLU A 182 0.65 3.30 14.82
C GLU A 182 0.73 2.30 15.96
N LEU A 183 1.82 1.53 16.08
CA LEU A 183 2.00 0.62 17.21
C LEU A 183 2.07 1.37 18.54
N GLY A 184 2.82 2.47 18.60
CA GLY A 184 2.92 3.30 19.80
C GLY A 184 1.57 3.90 20.21
N LEU A 185 0.82 4.43 19.25
CA LEU A 185 -0.52 4.98 19.49
C LEU A 185 -1.53 3.88 19.84
N ALA A 186 -1.48 2.70 19.22
CA ALA A 186 -2.37 1.58 19.53
C ALA A 186 -2.14 1.05 20.95
N ILE A 187 -0.88 0.98 21.40
CA ILE A 187 -0.55 0.65 22.79
C ILE A 187 -1.10 1.73 23.73
N ALA A 188 -0.90 3.02 23.41
CA ALA A 188 -1.45 4.11 24.22
C ALA A 188 -2.97 4.06 24.31
N PHE A 189 -3.66 3.82 23.19
CA PHE A 189 -5.11 3.62 23.12
C PHE A 189 -5.58 2.48 24.03
N GLY A 190 -4.95 1.30 23.93
CA GLY A 190 -5.29 0.15 24.77
C GLY A 190 -5.04 0.39 26.26
N VAL A 191 -3.92 1.03 26.62
CA VAL A 191 -3.59 1.37 28.01
C VAL A 191 -4.56 2.40 28.58
N LEU A 192 -4.88 3.46 27.84
CA LEU A 192 -5.81 4.50 28.28
C LEU A 192 -7.23 3.94 28.45
N GLY A 193 -7.66 3.06 27.53
CA GLY A 193 -8.93 2.33 27.63
C GLY A 193 -8.99 1.47 28.90
N HIS A 194 -7.93 0.69 29.19
CA HIS A 194 -7.86 -0.12 30.41
C HIS A 194 -7.85 0.73 31.70
N GLN A 195 -7.26 1.92 31.66
CA GLN A 195 -7.28 2.88 32.77
C GLN A 195 -8.60 3.66 32.90
N LYS A 196 -9.60 3.38 32.05
CA LYS A 196 -10.89 4.10 31.98
C LYS A 196 -10.73 5.60 31.72
N ARG A 197 -9.63 5.99 31.06
CA ARG A 197 -9.39 7.38 30.61
C ARG A 197 -9.97 7.54 29.21
N TYR A 198 -11.30 7.58 29.13
CA TYR A 198 -12.04 7.47 27.87
C TYR A 198 -11.80 8.65 26.93
N ASN A 199 -11.79 9.89 27.43
CA ASN A 199 -11.52 11.08 26.61
C ASN A 199 -10.15 11.02 25.89
N PRO A 200 -9.02 10.83 26.60
CA PRO A 200 -7.72 10.62 25.94
C PRO A 200 -7.70 9.43 24.98
N ALA A 201 -8.34 8.31 25.34
CA ALA A 201 -8.41 7.15 24.47
C ALA A 201 -9.21 7.43 23.19
N ALA A 202 -10.32 8.16 23.26
CA ALA A 202 -11.10 8.56 22.07
C ALA A 202 -10.26 9.45 21.15
N VAL A 203 -9.51 10.40 21.70
CA VAL A 203 -8.55 11.21 20.92
C VAL A 203 -7.51 10.32 20.24
N CYS A 204 -6.95 9.31 20.94
CA CYS A 204 -6.02 8.37 20.33
C CYS A 204 -6.66 7.60 19.17
N GLU A 205 -7.89 7.11 19.31
CA GLU A 205 -8.59 6.39 18.23
C GLU A 205 -8.76 7.27 16.98
N TRP A 206 -9.18 8.52 17.15
CA TRP A 206 -9.30 9.48 16.06
C TRP A 206 -7.95 9.74 15.38
N VAL A 207 -6.89 9.95 16.16
CA VAL A 207 -5.54 10.19 15.64
C VAL A 207 -5.00 8.97 14.89
N ILE A 208 -5.14 7.76 15.45
CA ILE A 208 -4.76 6.50 14.78
C ILE A 208 -5.49 6.39 13.44
N SER A 209 -6.81 6.59 13.45
CA SER A 209 -7.65 6.44 12.25
C SER A 209 -7.30 7.47 11.17
N LEU A 210 -6.97 8.71 11.54
CA LEU A 210 -6.51 9.73 10.59
C LEU A 210 -5.12 9.41 10.04
N ILE A 211 -4.18 8.98 10.88
CA ILE A 211 -2.84 8.54 10.46
C ILE A 211 -2.92 7.36 9.50
N TYR A 212 -3.81 6.41 9.75
CA TYR A 212 -4.05 5.26 8.89
C TYR A 212 -4.39 5.67 7.44
N THR A 213 -5.06 6.81 7.24
CA THR A 213 -5.30 7.39 5.90
C THR A 213 -3.98 7.61 5.14
N PHE A 214 -3.03 8.29 5.80
CA PHE A 214 -1.73 8.58 5.22
C PHE A 214 -0.89 7.32 5.03
N TYR A 215 -1.03 6.35 5.94
CA TYR A 215 -0.42 5.04 5.78
C TYR A 215 -0.92 4.33 4.52
N VAL A 216 -2.23 4.27 4.28
CA VAL A 216 -2.82 3.68 3.06
C VAL A 216 -2.32 4.41 1.81
N TRP A 217 -2.33 5.75 1.81
CA TRP A 217 -1.80 6.55 0.69
C TRP A 217 -0.32 6.33 0.42
N SER A 218 0.48 6.00 1.44
CA SER A 218 1.92 5.73 1.26
C SER A 218 2.19 4.55 0.32
N TYR A 219 1.25 3.62 0.14
CA TYR A 219 1.39 2.51 -0.80
C TYR A 219 1.28 2.92 -2.26
N ALA A 220 0.73 4.10 -2.57
CA ALA A 220 0.75 4.65 -3.93
C ALA A 220 2.19 4.78 -4.46
N ILE A 221 3.15 5.04 -3.56
CA ILE A 221 4.58 5.22 -3.88
C ILE A 221 5.18 3.92 -4.44
N ASP A 222 4.69 2.75 -4.01
CA ASP A 222 5.23 1.44 -4.42
C ASP A 222 4.95 1.10 -5.87
N PHE A 223 3.90 1.68 -6.45
CA PHE A 223 3.51 1.47 -7.84
C PHE A 223 4.08 2.52 -8.79
N ILE A 224 4.72 3.60 -8.29
CA ILE A 224 5.39 4.60 -9.14
C ILE A 224 6.42 3.97 -10.09
N PRO A 225 7.27 3.01 -9.67
CA PRO A 225 8.17 2.33 -10.60
C PRO A 225 7.45 1.66 -11.78
N ALA A 226 6.28 1.05 -11.58
CA ALA A 226 5.51 0.39 -12.65
C ALA A 226 5.01 1.37 -13.73
N ILE A 227 4.82 2.64 -13.36
CA ILE A 227 4.46 3.71 -14.31
C ILE A 227 5.70 4.16 -15.11
N ARG A 228 6.90 4.07 -14.51
CA ARG A 228 8.17 4.53 -15.09
C ARG A 228 8.94 3.44 -15.88
N THR A 229 8.54 2.18 -15.79
CA THR A 229 9.33 1.03 -16.28
C THR A 229 9.46 0.88 -17.79
N LYS A 230 8.79 1.69 -18.63
CA LYS A 230 9.11 1.73 -20.07
C LYS A 230 10.56 2.14 -20.35
N HIS A 231 11.22 2.85 -19.42
CA HIS A 231 12.62 3.24 -19.56
C HIS A 231 13.63 2.23 -18.98
N TYR A 232 13.19 1.23 -18.21
CA TYR A 232 14.06 0.28 -17.53
C TYR A 232 14.21 -1.04 -18.28
N ALA A 233 13.10 -1.58 -18.80
CA ALA A 233 13.16 -2.79 -19.63
C ALA A 233 13.99 -2.57 -20.89
N SER A 234 13.95 -1.37 -21.51
CA SER A 234 14.80 -1.08 -22.67
C SER A 234 16.28 -1.00 -22.29
N LYS A 235 16.60 -0.44 -21.11
CA LYS A 235 17.99 -0.19 -20.70
C LYS A 235 18.70 -1.44 -20.20
N GLU A 236 18.00 -2.29 -19.45
CA GLU A 236 18.55 -3.59 -19.01
C GLU A 236 18.66 -4.58 -20.17
N THR A 237 17.73 -4.51 -21.14
CA THR A 237 17.83 -5.26 -22.41
C THR A 237 18.96 -4.70 -23.30
N GLU A 238 19.13 -3.38 -23.41
CA GLU A 238 20.25 -2.76 -24.13
C GLU A 238 21.59 -3.10 -23.48
N ILE A 239 21.69 -3.03 -22.14
CA ILE A 239 22.91 -3.39 -21.41
C ILE A 239 23.19 -4.89 -21.54
N GLY A 240 22.18 -5.76 -21.40
CA GLY A 240 22.35 -7.20 -21.58
C GLY A 240 22.69 -7.60 -23.01
N MET A 241 22.16 -6.89 -24.02
CA MET A 241 22.55 -7.06 -25.42
C MET A 241 23.97 -6.53 -25.67
N ALA A 242 24.35 -5.39 -25.07
CA ALA A 242 25.70 -4.84 -25.18
C ALA A 242 26.75 -5.73 -24.50
N GLU A 243 26.46 -6.24 -23.31
CA GLU A 243 27.32 -7.18 -22.58
C GLU A 243 27.42 -8.54 -23.29
N GLY A 244 26.32 -9.03 -23.87
CA GLY A 244 26.30 -10.23 -24.70
C GLY A 244 27.14 -10.06 -25.97
N MET A 245 27.02 -8.91 -26.65
CA MET A 245 27.85 -8.56 -27.81
C MET A 245 29.32 -8.41 -27.44
N GLU A 246 29.64 -7.79 -26.30
CA GLU A 246 31.02 -7.68 -25.80
C GLU A 246 31.61 -9.07 -25.49
N ALA A 247 30.86 -9.96 -24.85
CA ALA A 247 31.32 -11.32 -24.55
C ALA A 247 31.56 -12.15 -25.82
N GLU A 248 30.67 -12.05 -26.81
CA GLU A 248 30.82 -12.74 -28.10
C GLU A 248 32.01 -12.19 -28.91
N SER A 249 32.23 -10.87 -28.91
CA SER A 249 33.38 -10.23 -29.57
C SER A 249 34.73 -10.64 -28.95
N ARG A 250 34.79 -10.78 -27.61
CA ARG A 250 35.96 -11.28 -26.89
C ARG A 250 36.24 -12.76 -27.19
N MET A 251 35.20 -13.59 -27.29
CA MET A 251 35.35 -15.01 -27.66
C MET A 251 35.80 -15.21 -29.12
N ARG A 252 35.39 -14.32 -30.03
CA ARG A 252 35.84 -14.35 -31.44
C ARG A 252 37.23 -13.74 -31.68
N GLY A 253 37.88 -13.16 -30.65
CA GLY A 253 39.28 -12.72 -30.73
C GLY A 253 39.54 -11.49 -31.60
N TYR A 254 38.58 -10.58 -31.76
CA TYR A 254 38.74 -9.33 -32.51
C TYR A 254 39.04 -8.15 -31.58
N PRO A 255 40.28 -7.63 -31.52
CA PRO A 255 40.58 -6.42 -30.77
C PRO A 255 40.09 -5.21 -31.58
N GLY A 256 38.91 -4.68 -31.25
CA GLY A 256 38.40 -3.40 -31.78
C GLY A 256 37.08 -3.42 -32.59
N GLY A 257 36.37 -4.55 -32.67
CA GLY A 257 35.19 -4.70 -33.56
C GLY A 257 33.93 -3.90 -33.19
N VAL A 258 33.75 -3.54 -31.91
CA VAL A 258 32.50 -2.91 -31.41
C VAL A 258 32.20 -1.55 -32.05
N ALA A 259 33.22 -0.72 -32.34
CA ALA A 259 33.01 0.59 -32.95
C ALA A 259 32.57 0.50 -34.43
N GLN A 260 32.98 -0.56 -35.13
CA GLN A 260 32.72 -0.73 -36.56
C GLN A 260 31.36 -1.41 -36.80
N GLU A 261 30.93 -2.32 -35.93
CA GLU A 261 29.58 -2.90 -35.94
C GLU A 261 28.50 -1.88 -35.54
N GLN A 262 28.77 -1.02 -34.55
CA GLN A 262 27.85 0.07 -34.19
C GLN A 262 27.67 1.07 -35.34
N ALA A 263 28.72 1.36 -36.11
CA ALA A 263 28.63 2.21 -37.29
C ALA A 263 27.81 1.57 -38.43
N ALA A 264 27.92 0.25 -38.64
CA ALA A 264 27.18 -0.49 -39.67
C ALA A 264 25.68 -0.64 -39.35
N TYR A 265 25.32 -0.81 -38.07
CA TYR A 265 23.93 -0.80 -37.61
C TYR A 265 23.32 0.61 -37.62
N GLY A 266 24.11 1.65 -37.31
CA GLY A 266 23.68 3.05 -37.42
C GLY A 266 23.40 3.48 -38.86
N SER A 267 24.13 2.95 -39.85
CA SER A 267 23.94 3.30 -41.27
C SER A 267 22.75 2.63 -41.94
N THR A 268 22.26 1.50 -41.40
CA THR A 268 21.12 0.75 -42.00
C THR A 268 19.75 1.33 -41.61
N GLY A 269 19.68 2.18 -40.58
CA GLY A 269 18.44 2.86 -40.18
C GLY A 269 18.05 4.08 -41.03
N ALA A 270 18.99 4.65 -41.79
CA ALA A 270 18.76 5.87 -42.58
C ALA A 270 18.21 5.58 -44.00
N THR A 271 18.28 4.33 -44.49
CA THR A 271 17.98 3.97 -45.89
C THR A 271 16.70 3.15 -46.05
N ARG A 272 15.75 3.24 -45.11
CA ARG A 272 14.42 2.64 -45.24
C ARG A 272 13.29 3.65 -45.09
N GLY A 273 13.51 4.85 -45.64
CA GLY A 273 12.44 5.74 -46.03
C GLY A 273 12.04 5.42 -47.46
N GLN A 274 10.78 4.99 -47.63
CA GLN A 274 10.01 5.13 -48.87
C GLN A 274 10.31 4.12 -49.99
N GLU A 275 9.56 3.02 -50.03
CA GLU A 275 9.05 2.51 -51.31
C GLU A 275 7.73 1.73 -51.11
N SER A 276 6.65 2.33 -51.61
CA SER A 276 5.33 1.72 -51.76
C SER A 276 5.34 0.72 -52.92
N ARG A 277 4.85 -0.51 -52.72
CA ARG A 277 4.31 -1.30 -53.83
C ARG A 277 3.08 -2.09 -53.42
N ASN A 278 2.01 -1.78 -54.16
CA ASN A 278 0.74 -2.47 -54.24
C ASN A 278 0.95 -3.95 -54.59
N PHE A 279 0.20 -4.84 -53.95
CA PHE A 279 -0.77 -5.79 -54.52
C PHE A 279 -1.44 -6.56 -53.36
#